data_AF-A0A520H510-F1
#
_entry.id   AF-A0A520H510-F1
#
_cell.length_a   1.000
_cell.length_b   1.000
_cell.length_c   1.000
_cell.angle_alpha   90.00
_cell.angle_beta   90.00
_cell.angle_gamma   90.00
#
_symmetry.space_group_name_H-M   'P 1'
#
loop_
_entity.id
_entity.type
_entity.pdbx_description
1 polymer ?
#
loop_
_entity_poly.entity_id
_entity_poly.type
_entity_poly.pdbx_seq_one_letter_code
_entity_poly.pdbx_strand_id
1 'polypeptide(L)'
;MAGRREKKANIQGKWLKEALATQDISVYRLAKEMGYSREKFYRHIGNKTYLSSESLAEIATKFPSMNMRYVLTGEGTPMMPK
;
A
#
# COMPACT_ATOMS: atom_id res chain seq x y z
N MET A 1 29.68 -15.35 -2.22
CA MET A 1 28.80 -14.23 -1.83
C MET A 1 27.38 -14.76 -1.70
N ALA A 2 26.92 -15.04 -0.48
CA ALA A 2 25.57 -15.51 -0.24
C ALA A 2 24.60 -14.33 -0.41
N GLY A 3 23.84 -14.33 -1.50
CA GLY A 3 22.77 -13.36 -1.72
C GLY A 3 21.76 -13.47 -0.59
N ARG A 4 21.73 -12.47 0.29
CA ARG A 4 20.65 -12.27 1.25
C ARG A 4 19.36 -12.15 0.44
N ARG A 5 18.61 -13.25 0.31
CA ARG A 5 17.18 -13.18 0.00
C ARG A 5 16.57 -12.46 1.19
N GLU A 6 16.40 -11.15 1.07
CA GLU A 6 15.55 -10.40 1.97
C GLU A 6 14.25 -11.19 2.08
N LYS A 7 13.89 -11.62 3.30
CA LYS A 7 12.56 -12.14 3.60
C LYS A 7 11.62 -11.03 3.18
N LYS A 8 11.02 -11.13 1.99
CA LYS A 8 10.02 -10.17 1.54
C LYS A 8 8.99 -10.15 2.65
N ALA A 9 8.93 -9.05 3.39
CA ALA A 9 7.82 -8.79 4.28
C ALA A 9 6.58 -9.06 3.43
N ASN A 10 5.70 -9.94 3.90
CA ASN A 10 4.58 -10.38 3.12
C ASN A 10 3.55 -9.24 3.14
N ILE A 11 3.85 -8.17 2.40
CA ILE A 11 3.01 -6.99 2.28
C ILE A 11 1.75 -7.46 1.55
N GLN A 12 0.71 -7.73 2.32
CA GLN A 12 -0.56 -8.20 1.77
C GLN A 12 -1.33 -6.99 1.28
N GLY A 13 -1.74 -7.01 0.01
CA GLY A 13 -2.51 -5.92 -0.56
C GLY A 13 -3.89 -5.74 0.09
N LYS A 14 -4.35 -6.70 0.90
CA LYS A 14 -5.55 -6.55 1.74
C LYS A 14 -5.45 -5.37 2.70
N TRP A 15 -4.26 -5.09 3.26
CA TRP A 15 -4.08 -3.98 4.20
C TRP A 15 -4.18 -2.63 3.51
N LEU A 16 -3.62 -2.52 2.30
CA LEU A 16 -3.85 -1.34 1.47
C LEU A 16 -5.34 -1.15 1.15
N LYS A 17 -6.05 -2.23 0.81
CA LYS A 17 -7.49 -2.19 0.54
C LYS A 17 -8.29 -1.71 1.75
N GLU A 18 -7.99 -2.23 2.94
CA GLU A 18 -8.62 -1.85 4.20
C GLU A 18 -8.35 -0.38 4.52
N ALA A 19 -7.09 0.07 4.42
CA ALA A 19 -6.70 1.46 4.66
C ALA A 19 -7.38 2.46 3.71
N LEU A 20 -7.55 2.08 2.45
CA LEU A 20 -8.31 2.87 1.46
C LEU A 20 -9.79 2.95 1.83
N ALA A 21 -10.40 1.82 2.20
CA ALA A 21 -11.82 1.75 2.55
C ALA A 21 -12.14 2.57 3.82
N THR A 22 -11.30 2.53 4.86
CA THR A 22 -11.50 3.32 6.08
C THR A 22 -11.49 4.84 5.80
N GLN A 23 -10.78 5.27 4.77
CA GLN A 23 -10.66 6.68 4.38
C GLN A 23 -11.65 7.09 3.27
N ASP A 24 -12.55 6.19 2.86
CA ASP A 24 -13.45 6.39 1.72
C ASP A 24 -12.72 6.76 0.41
N ILE A 25 -11.54 6.16 0.21
CA ILE A 25 -10.71 6.37 -0.98
C ILE A 25 -10.85 5.17 -1.90
N SER A 26 -11.29 5.39 -3.13
CA SER A 26 -11.33 4.33 -4.13
C SER A 26 -9.94 4.03 -4.71
N VAL A 27 -9.72 2.80 -5.17
CA VAL A 27 -8.51 2.41 -5.93
C VAL A 27 -8.34 3.28 -7.18
N TYR A 28 -9.44 3.72 -7.79
CA TYR A 28 -9.41 4.65 -8.91
C TYR A 28 -8.83 6.01 -8.51
N ARG A 29 -9.29 6.59 -7.39
CA ARG A 29 -8.75 7.84 -6.87
C ARG A 29 -7.27 7.72 -6.54
N LEU A 30 -6.88 6.65 -5.84
CA LEU A 30 -5.47 6.34 -5.56
C LEU A 30 -4.63 6.33 -6.85
N ALA A 31 -5.08 5.57 -7.86
CA ALA A 31 -4.37 5.45 -9.11
C ALA A 31 -4.25 6.77 -9.87
N LYS A 32 -5.32 7.58 -9.87
CA LYS A 32 -5.35 8.89 -10.49
C LYS A 32 -4.38 9.86 -9.82
N GLU A 33 -4.39 9.94 -8.49
CA GLU A 33 -3.51 10.83 -7.71
C GLU A 33 -2.03 10.46 -7.88
N MET A 34 -1.73 9.18 -8.05
CA MET A 34 -0.37 8.67 -8.25
C MET A 34 0.09 8.62 -9.72
N GLY A 35 -0.79 8.91 -10.69
CA GLY A 35 -0.45 8.78 -12.11
C GLY A 35 -0.13 7.34 -12.55
N TYR A 36 -0.68 6.33 -11.86
CA TYR A 36 -0.44 4.91 -12.16
C TYR A 36 -1.68 4.22 -12.75
N SER A 37 -1.48 3.07 -13.39
CA SER A 37 -2.59 2.21 -13.80
C SER A 37 -3.30 1.63 -12.58
N ARG A 38 -4.65 1.67 -12.59
CA ARG A 38 -5.51 0.97 -11.63
C ARG A 38 -5.13 -0.50 -11.46
N GLU A 39 -4.73 -1.14 -12.56
CA GLU A 39 -4.38 -2.55 -12.58
C GLU A 39 -3.21 -2.87 -11.64
N LYS A 40 -2.24 -1.95 -11.50
CA LYS A 40 -1.10 -2.08 -10.58
C LYS A 40 -1.59 -2.32 -9.14
N PHE A 41 -2.57 -1.55 -8.69
CA PHE A 41 -3.12 -1.67 -7.35
C PHE A 41 -4.04 -2.87 -7.22
N TYR A 42 -4.87 -3.19 -8.21
CA TYR A 42 -5.72 -4.38 -8.14
C TYR A 42 -4.92 -5.68 -8.12
N ARG A 43 -3.83 -5.76 -8.90
CA ARG A 43 -2.88 -6.88 -8.83
C ARG A 43 -2.21 -6.96 -7.46
N HIS A 44 -1.87 -5.83 -6.85
CA HIS A 44 -1.34 -5.81 -5.50
C HIS A 44 -2.36 -6.26 -4.46
N ILE A 45 -3.58 -5.72 -4.49
CA ILE A 45 -4.70 -6.09 -3.61
C ILE A 45 -5.03 -7.59 -3.72
N GLY A 46 -4.96 -8.14 -4.94
CA GLY A 46 -5.12 -9.57 -5.19
C GLY A 46 -3.89 -10.42 -4.85
N ASN A 47 -2.87 -9.84 -4.19
CA ASN A 47 -1.58 -10.48 -3.87
C ASN A 47 -0.85 -11.10 -5.07
N LYS A 48 -1.13 -10.62 -6.30
CA LYS A 48 -0.49 -11.08 -7.54
C LYS A 48 0.85 -10.38 -7.77
N THR A 49 1.00 -9.16 -7.26
CA THR A 49 2.22 -8.34 -7.37
C THR A 49 2.48 -7.58 -6.08
N TYR A 50 3.69 -7.07 -5.91
CA TYR A 50 4.04 -6.17 -4.81
C TYR A 50 4.21 -4.73 -5.34
N LEU A 51 3.90 -3.74 -4.53
CA LEU A 51 4.26 -2.36 -4.80
C LEU A 51 5.75 -2.15 -4.49
N SER A 52 6.44 -1.35 -5.30
CA SER A 52 7.83 -0.96 -5.02
C SER A 52 7.88 -0.03 -3.81
N SER A 53 9.04 0.04 -3.15
CA SER A 53 9.29 0.99 -2.07
C SER A 53 9.02 2.43 -2.48
N GLU A 54 9.32 2.80 -3.73
CA GLU A 54 9.01 4.12 -4.30
C GLU A 54 7.50 4.36 -4.37
N SER A 55 6.73 3.37 -4.85
CA SER A 55 5.27 3.49 -4.91
C SER A 55 4.67 3.61 -3.50
N LEU A 56 5.21 2.87 -2.52
CA LEU A 56 4.78 2.93 -1.13
C LEU A 56 5.13 4.28 -0.47
N ALA A 57 6.33 4.81 -0.73
CA ALA A 57 6.73 6.13 -0.25
C ALA A 57 5.87 7.25 -0.86
N GLU A 58 5.53 7.13 -2.14
CA GLU A 58 4.65 8.09 -2.81
C GLU A 58 3.22 8.06 -2.24
N ILE A 59 2.70 6.87 -1.88
CA ILE A 59 1.43 6.75 -1.15
C ILE A 59 1.51 7.51 0.16
N ALA A 60 2.59 7.33 0.93
CA ALA A 60 2.79 8.00 2.21
C ALA A 60 2.75 9.53 2.07
N THR A 61 3.35 10.07 1.01
CA THR A 61 3.40 11.52 0.76
C THR A 61 2.05 12.07 0.30
N LYS A 62 1.34 11.36 -0.59
CA LYS A 62 0.05 11.84 -1.14
C LYS A 62 -1.14 11.58 -0.22
N PHE A 63 -1.04 10.60 0.66
CA PHE A 63 -2.10 10.19 1.58
C PHE A 63 -1.56 10.17 3.02
N PRO A 64 -1.22 11.34 3.61
CA PRO A 64 -0.58 11.43 4.92
C PRO A 64 -1.46 10.92 6.08
N SER A 65 -2.79 10.87 5.88
CA SER A 65 -3.73 10.26 6.82
C SER A 65 -3.67 8.73 6.84
N MET A 66 -3.03 8.10 5.85
CA MET A 66 -2.88 6.66 5.75
C MET A 66 -1.72 6.18 6.63
N ASN A 67 -1.99 5.20 7.49
CA ASN A 67 -0.94 4.61 8.31
C ASN A 67 -0.12 3.58 7.50
N MET A 68 1.06 4.00 7.05
CA MET A 68 1.93 3.12 6.28
C MET A 68 2.47 1.93 7.07
N ARG A 69 2.59 2.02 8.40
CA ARG A 69 2.93 0.85 9.23
C ARG A 69 1.87 -0.22 9.06
N TYR A 70 0.59 0.15 9.15
CA TYR A 70 -0.51 -0.77 8.92
C TYR A 70 -0.51 -1.34 7.50
N VAL A 71 -0.28 -0.51 6.47
CA VAL A 71 -0.21 -0.99 5.07
C VAL A 71 0.91 -2.01 4.86
N LEU A 72 2.04 -1.86 5.56
CA LEU A 72 3.21 -2.73 5.41
C LEU A 72 3.16 -4.00 6.27
N THR A 73 2.56 -3.94 7.46
CA THR A 73 2.64 -5.02 8.46
C THR A 73 1.28 -5.53 8.94
N GLY A 74 0.20 -4.80 8.66
CA GLY A 74 -1.13 -5.06 9.24
C GLY A 74 -1.26 -4.67 10.71
N GLU A 75 -0.24 -4.04 11.31
CA GLU A 75 -0.24 -3.67 12.71
C GLU A 75 -0.79 -2.25 12.93
N GLY A 76 -1.61 -2.10 13.97
CA GLY A 76 -2.20 -0.82 14.36
C GLY A 76 -3.50 -0.50 13.60
N THR A 77 -3.82 0.78 13.48
CA THR A 77 -5.01 1.26 12.78
C THR A 77 -4.69 1.66 11.33
N PRO A 78 -5.61 1.48 10.37
CA PRO A 78 -5.36 1.84 8.97
C PRO A 78 -5.17 3.34 8.72
N MET A 79 -5.61 4.17 9.67
CA MET A 79 -5.43 5.62 9.66
C MET A 79 -4.45 6.06 10.75
N MET A 80 -3.71 7.13 10.46
CA MET A 80 -2.92 7.84 11.45
C MET A 80 -3.85 8.50 12.49
N PRO A 81 -3.51 8.49 13.79
CA PRO A 81 -4.22 9.29 14.78
C PRO A 81 -4.10 10.78 14.42
N LYS A 82 -5.17 11.54 14.65
CA LYS A 82 -5.20 13.00 14.49
C LYS A 82 -4.31 13.68 15.52
#